data_AF-A0A813FSE2-F1
#
_entry.id   AF-A0A813FSE2-F1
#
_cell.length_a   1.000
_cell.length_b   1.000
_cell.length_c   1.000
_cell.angle_alpha   90.00
_cell.angle_beta   90.00
_cell.angle_gamma   90.00
#
_symmetry.space_group_name_H-M   'P 1'
#
loop_
_entity.id
_entity.type
_entity.pdbx_description
1 polymer ?
#
loop_
_entity_poly.entity_id
_entity_poly.type
_entity_poly.pdbx_seq_one_letter_code
_entity_poly.pdbx_strand_id
1 'polypeptide(L)'
;MPPQRPLRCWDGAVSSGALKPIEAEARALWAAAGGSRRTARSFWLGVDEVPRCGLEELALAIVQFHFPTAAARRQIIGAEFWVQLRSKSGSRKKRGLELHFDKDEIAFKTWGIWSHPELASVTYLTDGGAPLVVFATASTEGQEGASEEEQGERPSRTTQADSMAGPSRSWVCFPRAARHATFDGRFLHGIPAELQELQEDGGSALSGRSTGDRLSLLVNVWTSHRPEGVSRIPARLASHLKASFAGPKEGSGRRPRRPLALKRGTRPLTAWRCNVESGSRKSGLHMLSEHLPGDTGPLPLQPLLRAREGKAGLTGMQLHRPSARGLLAVNYIKRRRKAPAATGRGQKRRRAAR
;
A
#
# COMPACT_ATOMS: atom_id res chain seq x y z
N MET A 1 20.56 11.07 0.44
CA MET A 1 19.08 10.94 0.54
C MET A 1 18.72 10.32 1.89
N PRO A 2 17.67 10.80 2.58
CA PRO A 2 17.18 10.15 3.80
C PRO A 2 16.84 8.68 3.52
N PRO A 3 17.02 7.77 4.50
CA PRO A 3 16.74 6.36 4.31
C PRO A 3 15.26 6.17 3.97
N GLN A 4 14.99 5.60 2.79
CA GLN A 4 13.63 5.32 2.35
C GLN A 4 12.90 4.43 3.37
N ARG A 5 11.66 4.77 3.70
CA ARG A 5 10.86 4.02 4.67
C ARG A 5 10.26 2.78 3.99
N PRO A 6 10.66 1.55 4.36
CA PRO A 6 10.03 0.35 3.81
C PRO A 6 8.56 0.27 4.26
N LEU A 7 7.76 -0.53 3.56
CA LEU A 7 6.41 -0.80 4.02
C LEU A 7 6.44 -1.43 5.42
N ARG A 8 5.69 -0.82 6.35
CA ARG A 8 5.45 -1.32 7.71
C ARG A 8 3.96 -1.56 7.88
N CYS A 9 3.60 -2.56 8.68
CA CYS A 9 2.22 -2.97 8.88
C CYS A 9 1.96 -3.33 10.34
N TRP A 10 0.80 -2.99 10.87
CA TRP A 10 0.38 -3.21 12.25
C TRP A 10 -1.02 -3.82 12.26
N ASP A 11 -1.18 -4.96 12.94
CA ASP A 11 -2.50 -5.56 13.17
C ASP A 11 -3.15 -5.00 14.45
N GLY A 12 -4.47 -4.85 14.42
CA GLY A 12 -5.23 -4.34 15.56
C GLY A 12 -4.83 -2.91 15.95
N ALA A 13 -4.35 -2.13 14.98
CA ALA A 13 -3.89 -0.76 15.17
C ALA A 13 -5.04 0.15 15.60
N VAL A 14 -6.23 -0.05 15.03
CA VAL A 14 -7.49 0.56 15.48
C VAL A 14 -8.11 -0.31 16.58
N SER A 15 -8.59 0.31 17.66
CA SER A 15 -9.25 -0.43 18.74
C SER A 15 -10.55 -1.08 18.24
N SER A 16 -10.85 -2.29 18.71
CA SER A 16 -12.05 -3.03 18.29
C SER A 16 -13.34 -2.25 18.55
N GLY A 17 -13.41 -1.52 19.67
CA GLY A 17 -14.56 -0.67 20.01
C GLY A 17 -14.71 0.56 19.12
N ALA A 18 -13.65 1.03 18.46
CA ALA A 18 -13.73 2.16 17.53
C ALA A 18 -13.96 1.71 16.08
N LEU A 19 -13.57 0.50 15.71
CA LEU A 19 -13.60 0.02 14.33
C LEU A 19 -14.99 0.11 13.69
N LYS A 20 -16.04 -0.38 14.35
CA LYS A 20 -17.41 -0.40 13.79
C LYS A 20 -17.99 1.00 13.58
N PRO A 21 -17.89 1.94 14.55
CA PRO A 21 -18.26 3.33 14.33
C PRO A 21 -17.51 4.00 13.17
N ILE A 22 -16.19 3.79 13.05
CA ILE A 22 -15.38 4.34 11.95
C ILE A 22 -15.80 3.72 10.61
N GLU A 23 -16.07 2.41 10.57
CA GLU A 23 -16.57 1.72 9.37
C GLU A 23 -17.89 2.35 8.89
N ALA A 24 -18.81 2.63 9.81
CA ALA A 24 -20.09 3.26 9.50
C ALA A 24 -19.92 4.68 8.97
N GLU A 25 -19.10 5.52 9.62
CA GLU A 25 -18.78 6.87 9.12
C GLU A 25 -18.11 6.81 7.74
N ALA A 26 -17.19 5.87 7.52
CA ALA A 26 -16.50 5.73 6.24
C ALA A 26 -17.48 5.38 5.12
N ARG A 27 -18.44 4.48 5.36
CA ARG A 27 -19.51 4.17 4.39
C ARG A 27 -20.41 5.37 4.14
N ALA A 28 -20.77 6.13 5.17
CA ALA A 28 -21.57 7.34 5.04
C ALA A 28 -20.83 8.41 4.22
N LEU A 29 -19.54 8.63 4.48
CA LEU A 29 -18.71 9.56 3.71
C LEU A 29 -18.59 9.09 2.26
N TRP A 30 -18.38 7.79 2.02
CA TRP A 30 -18.32 7.24 0.66
C TRP A 30 -19.64 7.45 -0.09
N ALA A 31 -20.78 7.21 0.56
CA ALA A 31 -22.10 7.43 -0.04
C ALA A 31 -22.36 8.92 -0.35
N ALA A 32 -21.95 9.83 0.53
CA ALA A 32 -22.19 11.26 0.38
C ALA A 32 -21.18 11.96 -0.55
N ALA A 33 -19.93 11.50 -0.57
CA ALA A 33 -18.82 12.22 -1.18
C ALA A 33 -17.66 11.31 -1.63
N GLY A 34 -17.86 10.00 -1.81
CA GLY A 34 -16.80 9.02 -2.12
C GLY A 34 -16.04 9.24 -3.43
N GLY A 35 -16.47 10.19 -4.27
CA GLY A 35 -15.83 10.51 -5.54
C GLY A 35 -16.41 9.74 -6.72
N SER A 36 -15.67 9.71 -7.82
CA SER A 36 -16.07 9.09 -9.08
C SER A 36 -15.54 7.64 -9.19
N ARG A 37 -15.85 6.97 -10.31
CA ARG A 37 -15.29 5.64 -10.65
C ARG A 37 -13.76 5.63 -10.77
N ARG A 38 -13.12 6.79 -10.95
CA ARG A 38 -11.66 6.91 -11.19
C ARG A 38 -10.91 7.58 -10.03
N THR A 39 -11.54 8.50 -9.30
CA THR A 39 -10.89 9.27 -8.24
C THR A 39 -11.79 9.35 -7.03
N ALA A 40 -11.30 8.83 -5.90
CA ALA A 40 -11.94 9.10 -4.61
C ALA A 40 -11.73 10.57 -4.28
N ARG A 41 -12.74 11.25 -3.72
CA ARG A 41 -12.55 12.61 -3.26
C ARG A 41 -11.72 12.58 -1.98
N SER A 42 -10.62 13.32 -1.97
CA SER A 42 -9.81 13.53 -0.78
C SER A 42 -10.18 14.80 -0.04
N PHE A 43 -9.83 14.81 1.24
CA PHE A 43 -10.10 15.89 2.17
C PHE A 43 -8.84 16.24 2.94
N TRP A 44 -8.73 17.51 3.33
CA TRP A 44 -7.59 18.01 4.10
C TRP A 44 -7.93 18.09 5.59
N LEU A 45 -6.93 17.89 6.45
CA LEU A 45 -6.98 18.26 7.85
C LEU A 45 -5.60 18.75 8.29
N GLY A 46 -5.50 20.02 8.68
CA GLY A 46 -4.28 20.59 9.25
C GLY A 46 -3.91 19.92 10.57
N VAL A 47 -2.61 19.82 10.86
CA VAL A 47 -2.13 19.09 12.05
C VAL A 47 -2.62 19.70 13.38
N ASP A 48 -2.89 21.00 13.39
CA ASP A 48 -3.35 21.76 14.57
C ASP A 48 -4.89 21.97 14.58
N GLU A 49 -5.60 21.47 13.58
CA GLU A 49 -7.06 21.59 13.53
C GLU A 49 -7.74 20.59 14.48
N VAL A 50 -8.85 21.02 15.11
CA VAL A 50 -9.64 20.13 15.97
C VAL A 50 -10.52 19.19 15.13
N PRO A 51 -10.43 17.85 15.27
CA PRO A 51 -11.28 16.91 14.56
C PRO A 51 -12.78 17.10 14.83
N ARG A 52 -13.59 16.99 13.79
CA ARG A 52 -15.06 17.15 13.85
C ARG A 52 -15.83 15.83 13.75
N CYS A 53 -15.22 14.78 13.21
CA CYS A 53 -15.79 13.44 13.11
C CYS A 53 -14.72 12.37 13.39
N GLY A 54 -15.13 11.10 13.52
CA GLY A 54 -14.21 9.98 13.81
C GLY A 54 -13.18 9.74 12.71
N LEU A 55 -13.49 10.04 11.45
CA LEU A 55 -12.53 9.97 10.34
C LEU A 55 -11.42 11.02 10.44
N GLU A 56 -11.76 12.28 10.74
CA GLU A 56 -10.77 13.33 11.02
C GLU A 56 -9.92 12.96 12.26
N GLU A 57 -10.55 12.37 13.28
CA GLU A 57 -9.88 11.92 14.49
C GLU A 57 -8.87 10.80 14.20
N LEU A 58 -9.24 9.82 13.35
CA LEU A 58 -8.33 8.76 12.92
C LEU A 58 -7.19 9.30 12.05
N ALA A 59 -7.45 10.27 11.17
CA ALA A 59 -6.40 10.90 10.37
C ALA A 59 -5.32 11.56 11.24
N LEU A 60 -5.71 12.36 12.25
CA LEU A 60 -4.73 12.92 13.19
C LEU A 60 -4.08 11.86 14.06
N ALA A 61 -4.81 10.82 14.48
CA ALA A 61 -4.23 9.72 15.24
C ALA A 61 -3.10 9.01 14.45
N ILE A 62 -3.24 8.87 13.13
CA ILE A 62 -2.20 8.36 12.22
C ILE A 62 -0.98 9.28 12.21
N VAL A 63 -1.18 10.59 12.05
CA VAL A 63 -0.07 11.57 12.12
C VAL A 63 0.65 11.46 13.47
N GLN A 64 -0.07 11.46 14.57
CA GLN A 64 0.49 11.35 15.92
C GLN A 64 1.17 10.00 16.19
N PHE A 65 0.75 8.93 15.53
CA PHE A 65 1.37 7.62 15.66
C PHE A 65 2.74 7.57 14.99
N HIS A 66 2.87 8.11 13.78
CA HIS A 66 4.13 8.10 13.02
C HIS A 66 5.08 9.24 13.36
N PHE A 67 4.54 10.35 13.86
CA PHE A 67 5.28 11.53 14.28
C PHE A 67 4.94 11.80 15.75
N PRO A 68 5.47 11.01 16.71
CA PRO A 68 5.01 11.00 18.09
C PRO A 68 5.51 12.19 18.92
N THR A 69 6.63 12.81 18.55
CA THR A 69 7.20 13.96 19.26
C THR A 69 6.73 15.27 18.64
N ALA A 70 6.70 16.35 19.44
CA ALA A 70 6.42 17.68 18.92
C ALA A 70 7.45 18.08 17.85
N ALA A 71 8.74 17.78 18.08
CA ALA A 71 9.80 18.05 17.11
C ALA A 71 9.56 17.37 15.75
N ALA A 72 9.12 16.11 15.74
CA ALA A 72 8.81 15.40 14.49
C ALA A 72 7.57 15.97 13.77
N ARG A 73 6.63 16.56 14.50
CA ARG A 73 5.42 17.18 13.93
C ARG A 73 5.61 18.61 13.45
N ARG A 74 6.65 19.32 13.87
CA ARG A 74 6.92 20.70 13.45
C ARG A 74 7.03 20.87 11.93
N GLN A 75 7.40 19.81 11.23
CA GLN A 75 7.53 19.80 9.77
C GLN A 75 6.27 19.32 9.06
N ILE A 76 5.25 18.86 9.79
CA ILE A 76 4.01 18.33 9.22
C ILE A 76 3.01 19.47 9.10
N ILE A 77 2.49 19.71 7.90
CA ILE A 77 1.48 20.75 7.66
C ILE A 77 0.09 20.17 7.88
N GLY A 78 -0.12 18.93 7.47
CA GLY A 78 -1.39 18.24 7.69
C GLY A 78 -1.47 16.89 7.00
N ALA A 79 -2.69 16.39 6.97
CA ALA A 79 -3.04 15.12 6.40
C ALA A 79 -4.09 15.31 5.31
N GLU A 80 -3.82 14.74 4.14
CA GLU A 80 -4.84 14.45 3.14
C GLU A 80 -5.40 13.05 3.44
N PHE A 81 -6.72 12.89 3.45
CA PHE A 81 -7.34 11.61 3.69
C PHE A 81 -8.59 11.39 2.85
N TRP A 82 -8.87 10.13 2.55
CA TRP A 82 -10.07 9.71 1.84
C TRP A 82 -10.48 8.29 2.21
N VAL A 83 -11.74 7.99 1.97
CA VAL A 83 -12.26 6.64 2.07
C VAL A 83 -12.24 6.01 0.69
N GLN A 84 -11.89 4.73 0.61
CA GLN A 84 -11.97 3.96 -0.61
C GLN A 84 -12.78 2.69 -0.35
N LEU A 85 -13.89 2.55 -1.09
CA LEU A 85 -14.70 1.33 -1.12
C LEU A 85 -14.52 0.65 -2.49
N ARG A 86 -13.92 -0.54 -2.50
CA ARG A 86 -13.86 -1.41 -3.69
C ARG A 86 -14.83 -2.56 -3.47
N SER A 87 -15.93 -2.57 -4.22
CA SER A 87 -16.96 -3.58 -4.04
C SER A 87 -16.62 -4.90 -4.72
N LYS A 88 -16.94 -6.02 -4.05
CA LYS A 88 -16.75 -7.36 -4.62
C LYS A 88 -17.61 -7.58 -5.87
N SER A 89 -18.84 -7.07 -5.89
CA SER A 89 -19.77 -7.21 -7.02
C SER A 89 -19.46 -6.26 -8.17
N GLY A 90 -18.45 -5.39 -8.01
CA GLY A 90 -17.95 -4.52 -9.07
C GLY A 90 -17.21 -5.29 -10.16
N SER A 91 -17.12 -4.68 -11.35
CA SER A 91 -16.20 -5.16 -12.41
C SER A 91 -14.76 -5.24 -11.90
N ARG A 92 -13.89 -6.02 -12.56
CA ARG A 92 -12.47 -6.15 -12.18
C ARG A 92 -11.78 -4.79 -11.98
N LYS A 93 -12.03 -3.82 -12.86
CA LYS A 93 -11.53 -2.42 -12.72
C LYS A 93 -12.01 -1.71 -11.46
N LYS A 94 -13.22 -2.03 -10.95
CA LYS A 94 -13.77 -1.47 -9.71
C LYS A 94 -13.29 -2.19 -8.45
N ARG A 95 -12.73 -3.40 -8.59
CA ARG A 95 -12.15 -4.20 -7.51
C ARG A 95 -10.72 -3.79 -7.15
N GLY A 96 -9.97 -3.29 -8.13
CA GLY A 96 -8.57 -2.87 -7.96
C GLY A 96 -8.34 -1.38 -8.18
N LEU A 97 -7.07 -0.98 -8.14
CA LEU A 97 -6.53 0.34 -8.46
C LEU A 97 -5.20 0.13 -9.19
N GLU A 98 -5.03 0.81 -10.32
CA GLU A 98 -3.82 0.72 -11.14
C GLU A 98 -2.57 1.15 -10.34
N LEU A 99 -1.39 0.74 -10.82
CA LEU A 99 -0.14 1.18 -10.21
C LEU A 99 0.06 2.68 -10.47
N HIS A 100 0.35 3.44 -9.43
CA HIS A 100 0.50 4.88 -9.47
C HIS A 100 1.44 5.37 -8.36
N PHE A 101 1.80 6.64 -8.45
CA PHE A 101 2.43 7.40 -7.38
C PHE A 101 1.40 8.38 -6.80
N ASP A 102 1.35 8.48 -5.48
CA ASP A 102 0.57 9.52 -4.82
C ASP A 102 1.27 10.85 -5.00
N LYS A 103 0.59 11.82 -5.59
CA LYS A 103 1.15 13.15 -5.86
C LYS A 103 0.07 14.22 -5.77
N ASP A 104 0.47 15.48 -5.69
CA ASP A 104 -0.44 16.59 -5.97
C ASP A 104 -0.82 16.53 -7.46
N GLU A 105 -2.02 16.03 -7.73
CA GLU A 105 -2.53 15.84 -9.09
C GLU A 105 -2.72 17.16 -9.84
N ILE A 106 -3.08 18.24 -9.14
CA ILE A 106 -3.28 19.54 -9.79
C ILE A 106 -1.92 20.17 -10.07
N ALA A 107 -0.98 20.11 -9.12
CA ALA A 107 0.36 20.65 -9.35
C ALA A 107 1.10 19.91 -10.48
N PHE A 108 0.95 18.58 -10.54
CA PHE A 108 1.50 17.78 -11.62
C PHE A 108 0.84 18.14 -12.96
N LYS A 109 -0.49 18.18 -13.03
CA LYS A 109 -1.21 18.45 -14.28
C LYS A 109 -0.97 19.87 -14.81
N THR A 110 -0.84 20.85 -13.91
CA THR A 110 -0.79 22.27 -14.27
C THR A 110 0.64 22.74 -14.52
N TRP A 111 1.61 22.24 -13.76
CA TRP A 111 2.99 22.73 -13.78
C TRP A 111 4.03 21.63 -13.99
N GLY A 112 3.65 20.37 -14.14
CA GLY A 112 4.59 19.25 -14.24
C GLY A 112 5.34 18.97 -12.94
N ILE A 113 4.89 19.51 -11.80
CA ILE A 113 5.56 19.39 -10.51
C ILE A 113 5.17 18.07 -9.84
N TRP A 114 6.16 17.21 -9.63
CA TRP A 114 6.01 15.96 -8.89
C TRP A 114 6.24 16.21 -7.40
N SER A 115 5.19 16.55 -6.66
CA SER A 115 5.26 16.59 -5.20
C SER A 115 4.51 15.42 -4.58
N HIS A 116 5.17 14.72 -3.67
CA HIS A 116 4.68 13.52 -3.01
C HIS A 116 4.47 13.76 -1.51
N PRO A 117 3.59 12.99 -0.85
CA PRO A 117 3.52 12.99 0.61
C PRO A 117 4.80 12.40 1.22
N GLU A 118 5.17 12.86 2.42
CA GLU A 118 6.26 12.29 3.20
C GLU A 118 5.94 10.84 3.62
N LEU A 119 4.66 10.56 3.88
CA LEU A 119 4.18 9.25 4.32
C LEU A 119 2.83 8.98 3.67
N ALA A 120 2.71 7.84 2.98
CA ALA A 120 1.42 7.31 2.53
C ALA A 120 0.98 6.16 3.44
N SER A 121 -0.33 6.01 3.62
CA SER A 121 -0.88 4.97 4.50
C SER A 121 -2.24 4.45 4.09
N VAL A 122 -2.51 3.21 4.52
CA VAL A 122 -3.82 2.56 4.42
C VAL A 122 -4.21 1.98 5.77
N THR A 123 -5.44 2.23 6.19
CA THR A 123 -6.08 1.60 7.35
C THR A 123 -7.30 0.82 6.87
N TYR A 124 -7.26 -0.49 7.02
CA TYR A 124 -8.33 -1.39 6.60
C TYR A 124 -9.45 -1.42 7.64
N LEU A 125 -10.66 -1.10 7.20
CA LEU A 125 -11.87 -1.14 8.03
C LEU A 125 -12.62 -2.47 7.88
N THR A 126 -12.33 -3.21 6.81
CA THR A 126 -12.84 -4.56 6.54
C THR A 126 -11.71 -5.53 6.18
N ASP A 127 -12.01 -6.83 6.15
CA ASP A 127 -11.06 -7.90 5.79
C ASP A 127 -11.02 -8.22 4.27
N GLY A 128 -11.88 -7.60 3.46
CA GLY A 128 -12.13 -8.00 2.07
C GLY A 128 -11.30 -7.26 1.00
N GLY A 129 -11.25 -7.89 -0.19
CA GLY A 129 -10.75 -7.39 -1.47
C GLY A 129 -9.24 -7.47 -1.72
N ALA A 130 -8.79 -6.96 -2.87
CA ALA A 130 -7.41 -7.11 -3.31
C ALA A 130 -6.37 -6.50 -2.34
N PRO A 131 -5.16 -7.12 -2.23
CA PRO A 131 -4.08 -6.60 -1.41
C PRO A 131 -3.47 -5.31 -1.97
N LEU A 132 -2.87 -4.52 -1.08
CA LEU A 132 -1.98 -3.44 -1.47
C LEU A 132 -0.63 -4.05 -1.92
N VAL A 133 -0.12 -3.60 -3.06
CA VAL A 133 1.24 -3.90 -3.53
C VAL A 133 2.03 -2.60 -3.57
N VAL A 134 3.23 -2.59 -3.00
CA VAL A 134 4.16 -1.44 -2.99
C VAL A 134 5.51 -1.88 -3.52
N PHE A 135 6.03 -1.21 -4.55
CA PHE A 135 7.36 -1.43 -5.09
C PHE A 135 8.33 -0.40 -4.50
N ALA A 136 9.56 -0.82 -4.20
CA ALA A 136 10.65 0.08 -3.79
C ALA A 136 11.23 0.85 -5.00
N THR A 137 10.35 1.23 -5.92
CA THR A 137 10.61 2.09 -7.06
C THR A 137 10.03 3.44 -6.69
N ALA A 138 10.90 4.43 -6.48
CA ALA A 138 10.47 5.79 -6.17
C ALA A 138 10.37 6.59 -7.46
N SER A 139 9.40 7.49 -7.55
CA SER A 139 9.43 8.54 -8.56
C SER A 139 10.73 9.34 -8.42
N THR A 140 11.46 9.48 -9.51
CA THR A 140 12.61 10.38 -9.61
C THR A 140 12.15 11.68 -10.26
N GLU A 141 12.49 12.81 -9.65
CA GLU A 141 12.29 14.11 -10.28
C GLU A 141 13.00 14.11 -11.65
N GLY A 142 12.24 14.29 -12.74
CA GLY A 142 12.78 14.49 -14.09
C GLY A 142 12.85 13.29 -15.04
N GLN A 143 12.36 12.09 -14.71
CA GLN A 143 12.41 10.94 -15.65
C GLN A 143 11.15 10.68 -16.49
N GLU A 144 10.00 11.30 -16.20
CA GLU A 144 8.75 11.04 -16.94
C GLU A 144 8.10 12.32 -17.50
N GLY A 145 8.93 13.23 -17.99
CA GLY A 145 8.53 14.45 -18.70
C GLY A 145 8.59 14.35 -20.23
N ALA A 146 8.46 13.16 -20.82
CA ALA A 146 8.21 13.04 -22.25
C ALA A 146 6.69 13.13 -22.47
N SER A 147 6.21 14.37 -22.59
CA SER A 147 4.85 14.76 -22.97
C SER A 147 4.31 13.92 -24.13
N GLU A 148 3.06 13.46 -24.01
CA GLU A 148 2.30 12.79 -25.08
C GLU A 148 1.92 13.73 -26.26
N GLU A 149 2.45 14.95 -26.34
CA GLU A 149 2.01 15.98 -27.29
C GLU A 149 3.05 16.45 -28.32
N GLU A 150 4.28 15.93 -28.36
CA GLU A 150 5.15 16.14 -29.53
C GLU A 150 4.96 15.00 -30.56
N GLN A 151 4.00 15.23 -31.46
CA GLN A 151 3.85 14.47 -32.69
C GLN A 151 5.04 14.72 -33.62
N GLY A 152 5.88 13.70 -33.80
CA GLY A 152 6.88 13.66 -34.86
C GLY A 152 7.92 12.59 -34.58
N GLU A 153 7.68 11.39 -35.09
CA GLU A 153 8.56 10.21 -35.00
C GLU A 153 8.63 9.55 -33.62
N ARG A 154 7.83 8.49 -33.44
CA ARG A 154 8.00 7.53 -32.34
C ARG A 154 9.44 6.97 -32.42
N PRO A 155 10.34 7.23 -31.45
CA PRO A 155 11.47 6.34 -31.27
C PRO A 155 10.86 4.99 -30.91
N SER A 156 11.23 3.95 -31.66
CA SER A 156 10.78 2.59 -31.40
C SER A 156 10.95 2.27 -29.91
N ARG A 157 9.84 2.06 -29.21
CA ARG A 157 9.73 1.70 -27.78
C ARG A 157 10.43 0.38 -27.41
N THR A 158 11.20 -0.22 -28.31
CA THR A 158 11.75 -1.57 -28.17
C THR A 158 13.23 -1.65 -27.78
N THR A 159 13.95 -0.55 -27.56
CA THR A 159 15.42 -0.64 -27.32
C THR A 159 15.93 -0.17 -25.96
N GLN A 160 15.11 0.44 -25.09
CA GLN A 160 15.56 0.85 -23.74
C GLN A 160 14.94 0.09 -22.56
N ALA A 161 13.76 -0.52 -22.72
CA ALA A 161 13.09 -1.27 -21.66
C ALA A 161 13.88 -2.51 -21.20
N ASP A 162 14.66 -3.13 -22.10
CA ASP A 162 15.52 -4.28 -21.78
C ASP A 162 16.76 -3.90 -20.94
N SER A 163 17.03 -2.60 -20.78
CA SER A 163 18.19 -2.08 -20.03
C SER A 163 17.85 -1.55 -18.63
N MET A 164 16.55 -1.31 -18.34
CA MET A 164 16.10 -0.87 -17.02
C MET A 164 16.10 -2.06 -16.05
N ALA A 165 16.88 -1.94 -14.97
CA ALA A 165 16.85 -2.94 -13.92
C ALA A 165 15.50 -2.85 -13.19
N GLY A 166 14.69 -3.91 -13.27
CA GLY A 166 13.46 -4.06 -12.50
C GLY A 166 13.62 -3.73 -11.00
N PRO A 167 12.52 -3.59 -10.26
CA PRO A 167 12.53 -3.13 -8.87
C PRO A 167 13.44 -4.01 -8.03
N SER A 168 14.17 -3.42 -7.08
CA SER A 168 15.00 -4.20 -6.15
C SER A 168 14.16 -4.94 -5.10
N ARG A 169 12.98 -4.42 -4.77
CA ARG A 169 12.10 -4.96 -3.73
C ARG A 169 10.63 -4.58 -3.97
N SER A 170 9.72 -5.42 -3.50
CA SER A 170 8.30 -5.09 -3.34
C SER A 170 7.72 -5.66 -2.05
N TRP A 171 6.55 -5.18 -1.66
CA TRP A 171 5.78 -5.65 -0.52
C TRP A 171 4.32 -5.87 -0.89
N VAL A 172 3.71 -6.91 -0.31
CA VAL A 172 2.28 -7.21 -0.48
C VAL A 172 1.62 -7.27 0.88
N CYS A 173 0.60 -6.43 1.09
CA CYS A 173 -0.15 -6.31 2.34
C CYS A 173 -1.63 -6.65 2.10
N PHE A 174 -2.06 -7.79 2.63
CA PHE A 174 -3.46 -8.23 2.53
C PHE A 174 -4.37 -7.40 3.47
N PRO A 175 -5.62 -7.12 3.07
CA PRO A 175 -6.58 -6.48 3.95
C PRO A 175 -6.85 -7.32 5.20
N ARG A 176 -7.04 -6.64 6.32
CA ARG A 176 -7.53 -7.20 7.58
C ARG A 176 -8.12 -6.05 8.39
N ALA A 177 -9.31 -6.19 8.94
CA ALA A 177 -9.94 -5.14 9.70
C ALA A 177 -9.05 -4.70 10.88
N ALA A 178 -8.96 -3.39 11.09
CA ALA A 178 -8.04 -2.72 12.02
C ALA A 178 -6.54 -2.89 11.71
N ARG A 179 -6.16 -3.38 10.51
CA ARG A 179 -4.78 -3.34 10.03
C ARG A 179 -4.44 -1.94 9.52
N HIS A 180 -3.27 -1.45 9.89
CA HIS A 180 -2.71 -0.21 9.38
C HIS A 180 -1.38 -0.51 8.69
N ALA A 181 -1.13 0.07 7.52
CA ALA A 181 0.14 -0.04 6.82
C ALA A 181 0.60 1.32 6.30
N THR A 182 1.91 1.54 6.26
CA THR A 182 2.54 2.78 5.80
C THR A 182 3.77 2.52 4.98
N PHE A 183 4.08 3.44 4.07
CA PHE A 183 5.25 3.39 3.20
C PHE A 183 5.68 4.82 2.83
N ASP A 184 6.86 4.95 2.22
CA ASP A 184 7.35 6.20 1.64
C ASP A 184 6.41 6.66 0.52
N GLY A 185 5.90 7.89 0.58
CA GLY A 185 4.87 8.37 -0.35
C GLY A 185 5.30 8.46 -1.82
N ARG A 186 6.62 8.37 -2.08
CA ARG A 186 7.18 8.37 -3.44
C ARG A 186 7.14 7.00 -4.10
N PHE A 187 6.76 5.94 -3.39
CA PHE A 187 6.82 4.58 -3.92
C PHE A 187 5.66 4.25 -4.87
N LEU A 188 5.97 3.57 -5.97
CA LEU A 188 4.99 3.03 -6.90
C LEU A 188 4.13 1.97 -6.19
N HIS A 189 2.82 2.11 -6.25
CA HIS A 189 1.93 1.20 -5.55
C HIS A 189 0.54 1.10 -6.20
N GLY A 190 -0.22 0.09 -5.82
CA GLY A 190 -1.59 -0.08 -6.29
C GLY A 190 -2.29 -1.27 -5.65
N ILE A 191 -3.45 -1.60 -6.19
CA ILE A 191 -4.34 -2.66 -5.67
C ILE A 191 -4.72 -3.56 -6.87
N PRO A 192 -3.87 -4.51 -7.27
CA PRO A 192 -4.12 -5.30 -8.47
C PRO A 192 -5.32 -6.23 -8.26
N ALA A 193 -6.34 -6.10 -9.12
CA ALA A 193 -7.64 -6.75 -8.92
C ALA A 193 -7.55 -8.27 -9.09
N GLU A 194 -6.58 -8.74 -9.87
CA GLU A 194 -6.28 -10.15 -10.16
C GLU A 194 -5.82 -10.86 -8.88
N LEU A 195 -5.13 -10.15 -7.99
CA LEU A 195 -4.72 -10.66 -6.68
C LEU A 195 -5.89 -10.79 -5.69
N GLN A 196 -7.12 -10.39 -6.04
CA GLN A 196 -8.31 -10.70 -5.23
C GLN A 196 -8.70 -12.17 -5.32
N GLU A 197 -8.44 -12.87 -6.44
CA GLU A 197 -8.73 -14.31 -6.57
C GLU A 197 -7.84 -15.11 -5.58
N LEU A 198 -6.64 -14.56 -5.35
CA LEU A 198 -5.89 -14.50 -4.08
C LEU A 198 -6.64 -14.85 -2.80
N GLN A 199 -7.80 -14.23 -2.64
CA GLN A 199 -8.66 -14.28 -1.47
C GLN A 199 -9.78 -15.32 -1.54
N GLU A 200 -10.15 -15.79 -2.73
CA GLU A 200 -11.38 -16.56 -2.93
C GLU A 200 -11.11 -18.07 -2.85
N ASP A 201 -9.93 -18.54 -3.28
CA ASP A 201 -9.63 -19.97 -3.45
C ASP A 201 -8.82 -20.64 -2.30
N GLY A 202 -8.81 -20.04 -1.11
CA GLY A 202 -8.16 -20.63 0.07
C GLY A 202 -9.02 -21.75 0.68
N GLY A 203 -8.91 -22.97 0.16
CA GLY A 203 -9.64 -24.17 0.58
C GLY A 203 -9.39 -24.63 2.02
N SER A 204 -9.89 -23.89 3.01
CA SER A 204 -10.05 -24.39 4.38
C SER A 204 -11.40 -23.96 4.95
N ALA A 205 -12.23 -24.95 5.25
CA ALA A 205 -13.57 -24.82 5.83
C ALA A 205 -13.59 -24.29 7.29
N LEU A 206 -12.51 -23.71 7.80
CA LEU A 206 -12.37 -23.35 9.23
C LEU A 206 -11.84 -21.94 9.53
N SER A 207 -11.87 -21.00 8.58
CA SER A 207 -11.71 -19.57 8.93
C SER A 207 -12.61 -18.70 8.06
N GLY A 208 -13.56 -18.01 8.69
CA GLY A 208 -14.57 -17.16 8.06
C GLY A 208 -14.05 -16.39 6.84
N ARG A 209 -14.61 -16.73 5.69
CA ARG A 209 -14.38 -16.10 4.38
C ARG A 209 -14.61 -14.60 4.47
N SER A 210 -13.58 -13.77 4.24
CA SER A 210 -13.77 -12.33 4.01
C SER A 210 -14.19 -12.09 2.56
N THR A 211 -15.44 -12.46 2.23
CA THR A 211 -16.05 -12.28 0.90
C THR A 211 -16.69 -10.89 0.72
N GLY A 212 -16.31 -9.91 1.53
CA GLY A 212 -16.91 -8.58 1.55
C GLY A 212 -16.14 -7.53 0.76
N ASP A 213 -16.71 -6.34 0.67
CA ASP A 213 -16.04 -5.18 0.06
C ASP A 213 -14.74 -4.82 0.80
N ARG A 214 -13.77 -4.26 0.06
CA ARG A 214 -12.60 -3.60 0.64
C ARG A 214 -12.96 -2.18 1.01
N LEU A 215 -13.04 -1.89 2.30
CA LEU A 215 -13.21 -0.55 2.81
C LEU A 215 -11.94 -0.14 3.56
N SER A 216 -11.34 0.97 3.14
CA SER A 216 -10.14 1.50 3.75
C SER A 216 -10.21 3.01 3.91
N LEU A 217 -9.63 3.52 5.00
CA LEU A 217 -9.23 4.92 5.12
C LEU A 217 -7.79 5.04 4.68
N LEU A 218 -7.51 5.93 3.72
CA LEU A 218 -6.17 6.26 3.27
C LEU A 218 -5.80 7.63 3.82
N VAL A 219 -4.54 7.78 4.25
CA VAL A 219 -4.03 9.04 4.78
C VAL A 219 -2.62 9.28 4.28
N ASN A 220 -2.44 10.43 3.62
CA ASN A 220 -1.18 10.96 3.16
C ASN A 220 -0.77 12.12 4.07
N VAL A 221 0.45 12.08 4.60
CA VAL A 221 0.98 13.09 5.50
C VAL A 221 1.95 13.98 4.73
N TRP A 222 1.69 15.28 4.75
CA TRP A 222 2.39 16.26 3.93
C TRP A 222 3.23 17.21 4.79
N THR A 223 4.45 17.48 4.32
CA THR A 223 5.42 18.37 4.97
C THR A 223 5.72 19.64 4.16
N SER A 224 5.48 19.62 2.86
CA SER A 224 5.85 20.71 1.95
C SER A 224 4.72 21.69 1.70
N HIS A 225 3.52 21.20 1.46
CA HIS A 225 2.32 22.02 1.20
C HIS A 225 1.04 21.22 1.46
N ARG A 226 -0.11 21.88 1.39
CA ARG A 226 -1.40 21.23 1.23
C ARG A 226 -1.62 20.99 -0.28
N PRO A 227 -1.93 19.76 -0.73
CA PRO A 227 -2.22 19.51 -2.14
C PRO A 227 -3.36 20.39 -2.64
N GLU A 228 -3.22 20.88 -3.86
CA GLU A 228 -4.18 21.78 -4.45
C GLU A 228 -5.53 21.09 -4.72
N GLY A 229 -6.62 21.84 -4.57
CA GLY A 229 -7.98 21.31 -4.72
C GLY A 229 -8.45 20.44 -3.54
N VAL A 230 -7.58 20.10 -2.59
CA VAL A 230 -7.94 19.32 -1.40
C VAL A 230 -8.41 20.25 -0.29
N SER A 231 -9.68 20.11 0.07
CA SER A 231 -10.34 20.94 1.09
C SER A 231 -10.84 20.10 2.26
N ARG A 232 -11.04 20.73 3.41
CA ARG A 232 -11.61 20.05 4.58
C ARG A 232 -13.03 19.52 4.28
N ILE A 233 -13.46 18.47 4.99
CA ILE A 233 -14.85 17.98 4.89
C ILE A 233 -15.83 19.14 5.13
N PRO A 234 -16.90 19.31 4.32
CA PRO A 234 -17.90 20.35 4.59
C PRO A 234 -18.49 20.21 6.00
N ALA A 235 -18.62 21.31 6.74
CA ALA A 235 -19.02 21.27 8.15
C ALA A 235 -20.33 20.52 8.40
N ARG A 236 -21.34 20.70 7.52
CA ARG A 236 -22.62 19.98 7.58
C ARG A 236 -22.43 18.46 7.49
N LEU A 237 -21.58 18.01 6.55
CA LEU A 237 -21.29 16.58 6.39
C LEU A 237 -20.53 16.02 7.60
N ALA A 238 -19.53 16.76 8.11
CA ALA A 238 -18.79 16.35 9.31
C ALA A 238 -19.71 16.19 10.54
N SER A 239 -20.67 17.09 10.73
CA SER A 239 -21.67 17.00 11.79
C SER A 239 -22.56 15.75 11.68
N HIS A 240 -22.97 15.38 10.46
CA HIS A 240 -23.74 14.15 10.22
C HIS A 240 -22.91 12.89 10.54
N LEU A 241 -21.64 12.85 10.13
CA LEU A 241 -20.74 11.74 10.42
C LEU A 241 -20.56 11.56 11.94
N LYS A 242 -20.30 12.66 12.66
CA LYS A 242 -20.14 12.66 14.13
C LYS A 242 -21.34 12.06 14.86
N ALA A 243 -22.56 12.34 14.38
CA ALA A 243 -23.79 11.81 14.96
C ALA A 243 -23.86 10.28 14.84
N SER A 244 -23.46 9.72 13.68
CA SER A 244 -23.37 8.27 13.47
C SER A 244 -22.33 7.59 14.37
N PHE A 245 -21.25 8.31 14.72
CA PHE A 245 -20.20 7.83 15.61
C PHE A 245 -20.57 7.86 17.10
N ALA A 246 -21.58 8.66 17.46
CA ALA A 246 -22.01 8.83 18.84
C ALA A 246 -22.84 7.65 19.38
N GLY A 247 -23.36 6.75 18.53
CA GLY A 247 -24.23 5.62 18.92
C GLY A 247 -25.58 6.05 19.52
N PRO A 248 -26.54 5.12 19.75
CA PRO A 248 -27.80 5.43 20.40
C PRO A 248 -27.58 6.06 21.78
N LYS A 249 -28.36 7.11 22.09
CA LYS A 249 -28.32 7.80 23.39
C LYS A 249 -29.03 6.94 24.44
N GLU A 250 -28.32 6.08 25.17
CA GLU A 250 -28.86 5.46 26.38
C GLU A 250 -28.20 6.03 27.65
N GLY A 251 -28.92 6.98 28.26
CA GLY A 251 -29.30 7.02 29.69
C GLY A 251 -28.26 7.03 30.82
N SER A 252 -26.99 6.69 30.62
CA SER A 252 -26.04 6.57 31.73
C SER A 252 -24.82 7.46 31.53
N GLY A 253 -24.41 8.15 32.60
CA GLY A 253 -23.37 9.19 32.62
C GLY A 253 -22.14 8.82 31.81
N ARG A 254 -21.98 9.44 30.64
CA ARG A 254 -20.83 9.21 29.77
C ARG A 254 -19.59 9.84 30.39
N ARG A 255 -18.64 9.00 30.79
CA ARG A 255 -17.24 9.42 30.93
C ARG A 255 -16.79 10.08 29.61
N PRO A 256 -16.04 11.20 29.65
CA PRO A 256 -15.51 11.83 28.45
C PRO A 256 -14.75 10.79 27.61
N ARG A 257 -15.11 10.67 26.32
CA ARG A 257 -14.45 9.71 25.43
C ARG A 257 -12.97 10.09 25.31
N ARG A 258 -12.09 9.11 25.50
CA ARG A 258 -10.67 9.29 25.20
C ARG A 258 -10.51 9.46 23.68
N PRO A 259 -9.61 10.35 23.23
CA PRO A 259 -9.29 10.47 21.82
C PRO A 259 -8.91 9.11 21.22
N LEU A 260 -9.31 8.88 19.97
CA LEU A 260 -8.90 7.72 19.21
C LEU A 260 -7.37 7.73 19.11
N ALA A 261 -6.76 6.68 19.63
CA ALA A 261 -5.32 6.48 19.54
C ALA A 261 -5.05 5.13 18.88
N LEU A 262 -4.19 5.13 17.87
CA LEU A 262 -3.62 3.90 17.35
C LEU A 262 -2.80 3.22 18.45
N LYS A 263 -2.89 1.90 18.56
CA LYS A 263 -2.18 1.14 19.60
C LYS A 263 -0.67 1.18 19.35
N ARG A 264 0.04 2.08 20.05
CA ARG A 264 1.52 2.22 19.97
C ARG A 264 2.30 0.98 20.42
N GLY A 265 1.70 0.08 21.20
CA GLY A 265 2.34 -1.14 21.71
C GLY A 265 2.51 -2.25 20.68
N THR A 266 1.89 -2.17 19.50
CA THR A 266 2.07 -3.19 18.47
C THR A 266 3.36 -2.92 17.71
N ARG A 267 4.33 -3.84 17.81
CA ARG A 267 5.48 -3.82 16.90
C ARG A 267 4.97 -4.05 15.47
N PRO A 268 5.57 -3.40 14.45
CA PRO A 268 5.22 -3.71 13.08
C PRO A 268 5.46 -5.19 12.80
N LEU A 269 4.58 -5.77 12.00
CA LEU A 269 4.68 -7.15 11.55
C LEU A 269 6.01 -7.36 10.83
N THR A 270 6.73 -8.41 11.22
CA THR A 270 7.87 -8.88 10.44
C THR A 270 7.33 -9.50 9.15
N ALA A 271 7.65 -8.89 8.02
CA ALA A 271 7.31 -9.42 6.72
C ALA A 271 7.96 -10.80 6.52
N TRP A 272 7.20 -11.73 5.93
CA TRP A 272 7.79 -12.96 5.42
C TRP A 272 8.61 -12.62 4.16
N ARG A 273 9.82 -13.16 4.03
CA ARG A 273 10.77 -12.74 2.99
C ARG A 273 10.89 -13.82 1.92
N CYS A 274 10.83 -13.40 0.67
CA CYS A 274 11.04 -14.25 -0.49
C CYS A 274 12.02 -13.57 -1.45
N ASN A 275 12.88 -14.36 -2.11
CA ASN A 275 13.77 -13.88 -3.14
C ASN A 275 13.30 -14.39 -4.50
N VAL A 276 13.29 -13.51 -5.51
CA VAL A 276 12.87 -13.82 -6.87
C VAL A 276 14.00 -13.46 -7.83
N GLU A 277 14.35 -14.36 -8.74
CA GLU A 277 15.35 -14.09 -9.77
C GLU A 277 14.74 -13.20 -10.87
N SER A 278 15.37 -12.06 -11.17
CA SER A 278 14.94 -11.19 -12.28
C SER A 278 15.06 -11.92 -13.62
N GLY A 279 14.00 -11.95 -14.43
CA GLY A 279 13.99 -12.56 -15.77
C GLY A 279 13.61 -14.05 -15.82
N SER A 280 13.14 -14.61 -14.70
CA SER A 280 12.64 -15.98 -14.61
C SER A 280 11.24 -16.11 -15.20
N ARG A 281 11.07 -16.83 -16.33
CA ARG A 281 9.76 -17.30 -16.85
C ARG A 281 9.25 -18.57 -16.11
N LYS A 282 9.70 -18.82 -14.88
CA LYS A 282 9.30 -20.03 -14.12
C LYS A 282 7.80 -20.00 -13.80
N SER A 283 7.17 -21.17 -13.87
CA SER A 283 5.84 -21.43 -13.32
C SER A 283 5.80 -21.07 -11.83
N GLY A 284 4.76 -20.36 -11.41
CA GLY A 284 4.58 -19.91 -10.02
C GLY A 284 4.98 -18.46 -9.72
N LEU A 285 5.42 -17.70 -10.72
CA LEU A 285 5.45 -16.24 -10.68
C LEU A 285 4.19 -15.68 -11.35
N HIS A 286 3.58 -14.66 -10.74
CA HIS A 286 2.38 -13.98 -11.24
C HIS A 286 2.77 -12.61 -11.80
N MET A 287 2.36 -12.35 -13.04
CA MET A 287 2.54 -11.07 -13.73
C MET A 287 1.27 -10.26 -13.57
N LEU A 288 1.36 -9.05 -13.00
CA LEU A 288 0.20 -8.15 -12.92
C LEU A 288 -0.08 -7.57 -14.31
N SER A 289 -1.35 -7.29 -14.60
CA SER A 289 -1.75 -6.64 -15.85
C SER A 289 -1.13 -5.24 -15.99
N GLU A 290 -0.87 -4.58 -14.88
CA GLU A 290 -0.34 -3.22 -14.79
C GLU A 290 1.18 -3.16 -14.68
N HIS A 291 1.89 -4.26 -14.94
CA HIS A 291 3.36 -4.25 -14.86
C HIS A 291 3.97 -3.26 -15.85
N LEU A 292 4.67 -2.28 -15.30
CA LEU A 292 5.50 -1.33 -16.02
C LEU A 292 6.92 -1.91 -16.15
N PRO A 293 7.46 -2.05 -17.39
CA PRO A 293 8.82 -2.48 -17.61
C PRO A 293 9.82 -1.58 -16.86
N GLY A 294 10.75 -2.19 -16.12
CA GLY A 294 11.75 -1.45 -15.34
C GLY A 294 11.30 -1.05 -13.94
N ASP A 295 10.01 -0.76 -13.72
CA ASP A 295 9.52 -0.31 -12.42
C ASP A 295 8.93 -1.42 -11.56
N THR A 296 8.44 -2.48 -12.21
CA THR A 296 7.72 -3.57 -11.58
C THR A 296 8.34 -4.94 -11.89
N GLY A 297 7.94 -5.96 -11.15
CA GLY A 297 8.44 -7.31 -11.36
C GLY A 297 7.48 -8.40 -10.86
N PRO A 298 7.57 -9.63 -11.40
CA PRO A 298 6.72 -10.76 -11.03
C PRO A 298 6.61 -10.97 -9.53
N LEU A 299 5.42 -11.31 -9.06
CA LEU A 299 5.17 -11.68 -7.67
C LEU A 299 5.18 -13.20 -7.50
N PRO A 300 5.78 -13.75 -6.42
CA PRO A 300 5.84 -15.19 -6.23
C PRO A 300 4.54 -15.74 -5.64
N LEU A 301 3.75 -16.47 -6.45
CA LEU A 301 2.38 -16.89 -6.13
C LEU A 301 2.31 -17.83 -4.92
N GLN A 302 3.10 -18.90 -4.90
CA GLN A 302 3.10 -19.87 -3.80
C GLN A 302 3.54 -19.23 -2.48
N PRO A 303 4.59 -18.40 -2.47
CA PRO A 303 4.87 -17.50 -1.37
C PRO A 303 3.68 -16.62 -0.93
N LEU A 304 3.02 -15.91 -1.85
CA LEU A 304 1.86 -15.07 -1.51
C LEU A 304 0.75 -15.84 -0.80
N LEU A 305 0.40 -17.03 -1.30
CA LEU A 305 -0.61 -17.90 -0.70
C LEU A 305 -0.23 -18.32 0.72
N ARG A 306 1.04 -18.70 0.95
CA ARG A 306 1.53 -19.07 2.30
C ARG A 306 1.51 -17.91 3.28
N ALA A 307 1.94 -16.71 2.84
CA ALA A 307 1.86 -15.51 3.66
C ALA A 307 0.42 -15.20 4.08
N ARG A 308 -0.53 -15.37 3.15
CA ARG A 308 -1.96 -15.19 3.39
C ARG A 308 -2.51 -16.20 4.42
N GLU A 309 -2.24 -17.49 4.23
CA GLU A 309 -2.76 -18.56 5.09
C GLU A 309 -2.16 -18.54 6.51
N GLY A 310 -1.06 -17.81 6.73
CA GLY A 310 -0.37 -17.78 8.00
C GLY A 310 0.32 -19.11 8.35
N LYS A 311 0.42 -20.05 7.40
CA LYS A 311 1.09 -21.34 7.59
C LYS A 311 2.61 -21.14 7.50
N ALA A 312 3.25 -20.99 8.65
CA ALA A 312 4.69 -21.18 8.77
C ALA A 312 4.98 -22.69 8.78
N GLY A 313 5.67 -23.18 7.77
CA GLY A 313 6.31 -24.49 7.85
C GLY A 313 7.58 -24.36 8.71
N LEU A 314 7.46 -24.58 10.02
CA LEU A 314 8.56 -24.98 10.91
C LEU A 314 7.93 -25.75 12.09
N THR A 315 8.14 -27.06 12.07
CA THR A 315 7.85 -28.01 13.15
C THR A 315 8.74 -27.72 14.36
N GLY A 316 8.15 -27.81 15.56
CA GLY A 316 8.90 -27.94 16.82
C GLY A 316 9.34 -26.64 17.47
N MET A 317 8.39 -25.92 18.08
CA MET A 317 8.54 -25.25 19.39
C MET A 317 7.22 -24.54 19.68
N GLN A 318 6.70 -24.74 20.90
CA GLN A 318 5.54 -23.99 21.41
C GLN A 318 5.88 -22.50 21.45
N LEU A 319 5.51 -21.79 20.38
CA LEU A 319 5.54 -20.34 20.29
C LEU A 319 4.13 -19.89 19.95
N HIS A 320 3.64 -18.90 20.71
CA HIS A 320 2.38 -18.21 20.48
C HIS A 320 2.00 -18.19 19.00
N ARG A 321 0.80 -18.71 18.67
CA ARG A 321 0.23 -18.71 17.31
C ARG A 321 0.64 -17.42 16.59
N PRO A 322 1.51 -17.47 15.56
CA PRO A 322 1.87 -16.27 14.83
C PRO A 322 0.59 -15.74 14.20
N SER A 323 0.21 -14.51 14.51
CA SER A 323 -0.96 -13.85 13.92
C SER A 323 -0.80 -13.82 12.39
N ALA A 324 -1.45 -14.74 11.68
CA ALA A 324 -1.68 -14.81 10.23
C ALA A 324 -1.06 -13.65 9.40
N ARG A 325 0.24 -13.74 9.10
CA ARG A 325 1.00 -12.56 8.61
C ARG A 325 0.86 -12.36 7.11
N GLY A 326 -0.27 -11.76 6.73
CA GLY A 326 -0.55 -11.23 5.39
C GLY A 326 0.32 -10.03 4.96
N LEU A 327 1.60 -10.03 5.31
CA LEU A 327 2.63 -9.12 4.79
C LEU A 327 3.80 -9.94 4.23
N LEU A 328 4.04 -9.84 2.92
CA LEU A 328 5.18 -10.43 2.22
C LEU A 328 6.15 -9.34 1.75
N ALA A 329 7.45 -9.57 1.87
CA ALA A 329 8.52 -8.79 1.25
C ALA A 329 9.22 -9.64 0.18
N VAL A 330 9.30 -9.13 -1.04
CA VAL A 330 9.92 -9.79 -2.19
C VAL A 330 11.19 -9.04 -2.54
N ASN A 331 12.35 -9.71 -2.54
CA ASN A 331 13.60 -9.14 -3.04
C ASN A 331 13.88 -9.69 -4.43
N TYR A 332 14.18 -8.82 -5.38
CA TYR A 332 14.55 -9.22 -6.73
C TYR A 332 16.07 -9.30 -6.82
N ILE A 333 16.58 -10.49 -7.14
CA ILE A 333 18.01 -10.76 -7.22
C ILE A 333 18.39 -10.88 -8.69
N LYS A 334 19.41 -10.12 -9.10
CA LYS A 334 20.02 -10.26 -10.44
C LYS A 334 20.67 -11.64 -10.53
N ARG A 335 20.31 -12.40 -11.57
CA ARG A 335 20.97 -13.67 -11.87
C ARG A 335 22.45 -13.39 -12.15
N ARG A 336 23.35 -13.84 -11.28
CA ARG A 336 24.78 -13.87 -11.62
C ARG A 336 24.92 -14.79 -12.81
N ARG A 337 25.27 -14.25 -13.98
CA ARG A 337 25.76 -15.08 -15.09
C ARG A 337 26.93 -15.86 -14.51
N LYS A 338 26.80 -17.19 -14.39
CA LYS A 338 27.99 -18.03 -14.14
C LYS A 338 28.94 -17.67 -15.27
N ALA A 339 30.12 -17.16 -14.93
CA ALA A 339 31.18 -17.01 -15.90
C ALA A 339 31.29 -18.36 -16.63
N PRO A 340 31.30 -18.39 -17.98
CA PRO A 340 31.48 -19.64 -18.69
C PRO A 340 32.71 -20.32 -18.08
N ALA A 341 32.53 -21.55 -17.59
CA ALA A 341 33.63 -22.31 -17.05
C ALA A 341 34.74 -22.25 -18.10
N ALA A 342 35.92 -21.74 -17.72
CA ALA A 342 37.06 -21.69 -18.61
C ALA A 342 37.28 -23.11 -19.10
N THR A 343 36.87 -23.39 -20.33
CA THR A 343 37.11 -24.68 -20.95
C THR A 343 38.61 -24.74 -21.12
N GLY A 344 39.27 -25.50 -20.24
CA GLY A 344 40.69 -25.78 -20.31
C GLY A 344 41.01 -26.55 -21.60
N ARG A 345 41.02 -25.86 -22.74
CA ARG A 345 41.68 -26.31 -23.96
C ARG A 345 43.09 -25.75 -23.93
N GLY A 346 44.00 -26.51 -23.35
CA GLY A 346 45.41 -26.17 -23.41
C GLY A 346 46.27 -27.00 -22.50
N GLN A 347 46.61 -28.23 -22.92
CA GLN A 347 47.97 -28.78 -22.93
C GLN A 347 47.96 -30.30 -22.82
N LYS A 348 48.64 -30.93 -23.80
CA LYS A 348 49.27 -32.28 -23.86
C LYS A 348 48.89 -32.94 -25.19
N ARG A 349 49.77 -33.32 -26.09
CA ARG A 349 51.25 -33.40 -26.14
C ARG A 349 51.61 -33.49 -27.63
N ARG A 350 52.51 -32.63 -28.13
CA ARG A 350 53.30 -32.97 -29.32
C ARG A 350 54.34 -34.00 -28.87
N ARG A 351 54.25 -35.25 -29.35
CA ARG A 351 55.34 -36.21 -29.28
C ARG A 351 56.38 -35.79 -30.32
N ALA A 352 57.59 -35.46 -29.84
CA ALA A 352 58.76 -35.32 -30.68
C ALA A 352 59.17 -36.71 -31.19
N ALA A 353 59.51 -36.78 -32.47
CA ALA A 353 60.27 -37.87 -33.06
C ALA A 353 61.71 -37.82 -32.52
N ARG A 354 62.22 -38.98 -32.12
CA ARG A 354 63.62 -39.41 -32.22
C ARG A 354 63.66 -40.91 -32.18
#